data_AF-A0A196MPQ3-F1
#
_entry.id   AF-A0A196MPQ3-F1
#
_cell.length_a   1.000
_cell.length_b   1.000
_cell.length_c   1.000
_cell.angle_alpha   90.00
_cell.angle_beta   90.00
_cell.angle_gamma   90.00
#
_symmetry.space_group_name_H-M   'P 1'
#
loop_
_entity.id
_entity.type
_entity.pdbx_description
1 polymer ?
#
loop_
_entity_poly.entity_id
_entity_poly.type
_entity_poly.pdbx_seq_one_letter_code
_entity_poly.pdbx_strand_id
1 'polypeptide(L)'
;MIEVALAPFLPWIILSGISLGFFGIAAGIFSHWLRIKHGYPLENAWGKSVYPQRNDETVERVKLLSQENGQLRAELSAVKDRLANVERIVTDGAHQLDREIDALRNRSN
;
A
#
# COMPACT_ATOMS: atom_id res chain seq x y z
N MET A 1 -64.05 -1.01 -31.12
CA MET A 1 -63.65 0.27 -31.77
C MET A 1 -62.24 0.70 -31.37
N ILE A 2 -61.88 0.68 -30.08
CA ILE A 2 -60.53 1.09 -29.61
C ILE A 2 -59.42 0.10 -30.01
N GLU A 3 -59.65 -1.22 -29.93
CA GLU A 3 -58.64 -2.22 -30.28
C GLU A 3 -58.18 -2.14 -31.75
N VAL A 4 -59.11 -1.91 -32.68
CA VAL A 4 -58.81 -1.76 -34.12
C VAL A 4 -58.02 -0.47 -34.38
N ALA A 5 -58.26 0.59 -33.59
CA ALA A 5 -57.53 1.84 -33.71
C ALA A 5 -56.10 1.76 -33.15
N LEU A 6 -55.84 0.90 -32.17
CA LEU A 6 -54.51 0.73 -31.55
C LEU A 6 -53.63 -0.33 -32.24
N ALA A 7 -54.24 -1.30 -32.95
CA ALA A 7 -53.54 -2.37 -33.66
C ALA A 7 -52.35 -1.92 -34.54
N PRO A 8 -52.44 -0.84 -35.35
CA PRO A 8 -51.29 -0.40 -36.16
C PRO A 8 -50.17 0.27 -35.35
N PHE A 9 -50.48 0.76 -34.14
CA PHE A 9 -49.51 1.42 -33.27
C PHE A 9 -48.83 0.47 -32.28
N LEU A 10 -49.35 -0.75 -32.11
CA LEU A 10 -48.79 -1.77 -31.22
C LEU A 10 -47.28 -2.00 -31.42
N PRO A 11 -46.77 -2.16 -32.66
CA PRO A 11 -45.33 -2.37 -32.89
C PRO A 11 -44.49 -1.18 -32.42
N TRP A 12 -44.98 0.05 -32.63
CA TRP A 12 -44.28 1.27 -32.21
C TRP A 12 -44.27 1.44 -30.69
N ILE A 13 -45.36 1.07 -30.01
CA ILE A 13 -45.44 1.11 -28.54
C ILE A 13 -44.46 0.11 -27.92
N ILE A 14 -44.40 -1.10 -28.47
CA ILE A 14 -43.45 -2.14 -28.02
C ILE A 14 -42.01 -1.68 -28.24
N LEU A 15 -41.70 -1.16 -29.42
CA LEU A 15 -40.35 -0.70 -29.76
C LEU A 15 -39.93 0.50 -28.91
N SER A 16 -40.85 1.41 -28.62
CA SER A 16 -40.63 2.52 -27.69
C SER A 16 -40.31 2.02 -26.29
N GLY A 17 -41.06 1.05 -25.77
CA GLY A 17 -40.82 0.46 -24.45
C GLY A 17 -39.44 -0.19 -24.33
N ILE A 18 -39.05 -0.98 -25.34
CA ILE A 18 -37.73 -1.63 -25.40
C ILE A 18 -36.62 -0.58 -25.47
N SER A 19 -36.79 0.43 -26.32
CA SER A 19 -35.80 1.50 -26.49
C SER A 19 -35.58 2.26 -25.19
N LEU A 20 -36.66 2.61 -24.48
CA LEU A 20 -36.59 3.32 -23.20
C LEU A 20 -35.83 2.51 -22.14
N GLY A 21 -36.07 1.20 -22.07
CA GLY A 21 -35.33 0.30 -21.18
C GLY A 21 -33.84 0.25 -21.52
N PHE A 22 -33.51 0.12 -22.82
CA PHE A 22 -32.13 0.10 -23.29
C PHE A 22 -31.40 1.41 -22.96
N PHE A 23 -32.03 2.57 -23.22
CA PHE A 23 -31.45 3.88 -22.90
C PHE A 23 -31.21 4.07 -21.40
N GLY A 24 -32.10 3.56 -20.55
CA GLY A 24 -31.91 3.60 -19.09
C GLY A 24 -30.66 2.84 -18.64
N ILE A 25 -30.46 1.62 -19.16
CA ILE A 25 -29.28 0.80 -18.85
C ILE A 25 -28.00 1.46 -19.39
N ALA A 26 -28.04 1.94 -20.64
CA ALA A 26 -26.90 2.61 -21.27
C ALA A 26 -26.50 3.88 -20.51
N ALA A 27 -27.47 4.69 -20.06
CA ALA A 27 -27.21 5.89 -19.26
C ALA A 27 -26.59 5.53 -17.89
N GLY A 28 -27.05 4.45 -17.25
CA GLY A 28 -26.46 3.94 -16.01
C GLY A 28 -24.99 3.57 -16.17
N ILE A 29 -24.67 2.73 -17.17
CA ILE A 29 -23.29 2.31 -17.46
C ILE A 29 -22.41 3.52 -17.81
N PHE A 30 -22.92 4.43 -18.65
CA PHE A 30 -22.19 5.63 -19.06
C PHE A 30 -21.86 6.53 -17.85
N SER A 31 -22.81 6.72 -16.93
CA SER A 31 -22.58 7.52 -15.71
C SER A 31 -21.53 6.88 -14.80
N HIS A 32 -21.53 5.55 -14.66
CA HIS A 32 -20.50 4.83 -13.90
C HIS A 32 -19.13 4.93 -14.58
N TRP A 33 -19.06 4.77 -15.90
CA TRP A 33 -17.83 4.94 -16.67
C TRP A 33 -17.26 6.35 -16.51
N LEU A 34 -18.10 7.38 -16.59
CA LEU A 34 -17.70 8.76 -16.41
C LEU A 34 -17.14 9.01 -15.00
N ARG A 35 -17.81 8.49 -13.95
CA ARG A 35 -17.36 8.60 -12.56
C ARG A 35 -16.02 7.92 -12.32
N ILE A 36 -15.81 6.72 -12.89
CA ILE A 36 -14.55 5.98 -12.83
C ILE A 36 -13.43 6.78 -13.52
N LYS A 37 -13.69 7.28 -14.74
CA LYS A 37 -12.69 8.03 -15.51
C LYS A 37 -12.27 9.34 -14.85
N HIS A 38 -13.20 10.02 -14.17
CA HIS A 38 -12.94 11.30 -13.49
C HIS A 38 -12.56 11.13 -12.01
N GLY A 39 -12.39 9.90 -11.51
CA GLY A 39 -11.93 9.64 -10.15
C GLY A 39 -12.93 9.98 -9.05
N TYR A 40 -14.22 10.08 -9.37
CA TYR A 40 -15.24 10.22 -8.34
C TYR A 40 -15.36 8.93 -7.54
N PRO A 41 -15.51 9.01 -6.21
CA PRO A 41 -15.63 7.82 -5.39
C PRO A 41 -16.84 6.99 -5.83
N LEU A 42 -16.63 5.70 -6.03
CA LEU A 42 -17.73 4.77 -6.21
C LEU A 42 -18.33 4.53 -4.82
N GLU A 43 -19.53 5.02 -4.59
CA GLU A 43 -20.28 4.71 -3.38
C GLU A 43 -20.63 3.22 -3.41
N ASN A 44 -20.24 2.47 -2.37
CA ASN A 44 -20.85 1.17 -2.12
C ASN A 44 -22.27 1.36 -1.56
N ALA A 45 -23.06 0.28 -1.48
CA ALA A 45 -24.44 0.30 -0.98
C ALA A 45 -24.61 0.83 0.47
N TRP A 46 -23.52 1.19 1.14
CA TRP A 46 -23.49 1.75 2.50
C TRP A 46 -22.77 3.11 2.59
N GLY A 47 -22.66 3.86 1.48
CA GLY A 47 -22.19 5.25 1.49
C GLY A 47 -20.70 5.42 1.81
N LYS A 48 -19.91 4.35 1.80
CA LYS A 48 -18.44 4.44 1.86
C LYS A 48 -17.91 4.64 0.45
N SER A 49 -17.17 5.73 0.28
CA SER A 49 -16.39 6.01 -0.92
C SER A 49 -15.30 4.96 -1.10
N VAL A 50 -15.49 4.05 -2.06
CA VAL A 50 -14.39 3.21 -2.55
C VAL A 50 -13.64 4.05 -3.56
N TYR A 51 -12.50 4.61 -3.13
CA TYR A 51 -11.54 5.20 -4.05
C TYR A 51 -10.84 4.05 -4.78
N PRO A 52 -10.95 3.95 -6.13
CA PRO A 52 -10.02 3.14 -6.90
C PRO A 52 -8.66 3.85 -6.85
N GLN A 53 -7.92 3.65 -5.76
CA GLN A 53 -6.57 4.18 -5.67
C GLN A 53 -5.72 3.45 -6.71
N ARG A 54 -5.17 4.21 -7.67
CA ARG A 54 -4.05 3.75 -8.49
C ARG A 54 -2.89 3.47 -7.55
N ASN A 55 -2.83 2.23 -7.08
CA ASN A 55 -1.94 1.79 -6.03
C ASN A 55 -0.50 1.61 -6.53
N ASP A 56 -0.24 1.75 -7.83
CA ASP A 56 1.08 1.47 -8.43
C ASP A 56 2.17 2.37 -7.85
N GLU A 57 1.92 3.68 -7.73
CA GLU A 57 2.90 4.63 -7.21
C GLU A 57 3.12 4.45 -5.69
N THR A 58 2.05 4.15 -4.95
CA THR A 58 2.14 3.88 -3.51
C THR A 58 2.87 2.56 -3.24
N VAL A 59 2.60 1.52 -4.02
CA VAL A 59 3.27 0.22 -3.92
C VAL A 59 4.74 0.34 -4.29
N GLU A 60 5.08 1.12 -5.32
CA GLU A 60 6.46 1.38 -5.70
C GLU A 60 7.23 2.13 -4.60
N ARG A 61 6.64 3.18 -4.02
CA ARG A 61 7.23 3.89 -2.86
C ARG A 61 7.40 2.98 -1.65
N VAL A 62 6.42 2.12 -1.35
CA VAL A 62 6.52 1.16 -0.25
C VAL A 62 7.65 0.16 -0.49
N LYS A 63 7.85 -0.27 -1.73
CA LYS A 63 8.96 -1.16 -2.12
C LYS A 63 10.32 -0.46 -1.93
N LEU A 64 10.46 0.78 -2.39
CA LEU A 64 11.67 1.58 -2.21
C LEU A 64 11.99 1.80 -0.72
N LEU A 65 11.00 2.21 0.07
CA LEU A 65 11.16 2.37 1.53
C LEU A 65 11.51 1.06 2.23
N SER A 66 10.96 -0.07 1.79
CA SER A 66 11.29 -1.38 2.36
C SER A 66 12.74 -1.77 2.06
N GLN A 67 13.25 -1.43 0.88
CA GLN A 67 14.65 -1.63 0.52
C GLN A 67 15.59 -0.75 1.36
N GLU A 68 15.28 0.54 1.51
CA GLU A 68 16.06 1.47 2.35
C GLU A 68 16.11 1.00 3.81
N ASN A 69 14.97 0.55 4.37
CA ASN A 69 14.92 0.00 5.72
C ASN A 69 15.77 -1.26 5.88
N GLY A 70 15.85 -2.11 4.85
CA GLY A 70 16.73 -3.29 4.84
C GLY A 70 18.21 -2.90 4.88
N GLN A 71 18.61 -1.92 4.07
CA GLN A 71 19.98 -1.40 4.04
C GLN A 71 20.37 -0.75 5.37
N LEU A 72 19.53 0.12 5.93
CA LEU A 72 19.79 0.78 7.21
C LEU A 72 19.96 -0.22 8.36
N ARG A 73 19.19 -1.32 8.34
CA ARG A 73 19.34 -2.40 9.33
C ARG A 73 20.67 -3.12 9.19
N ALA A 74 21.15 -3.34 7.97
CA ALA A 74 22.45 -3.95 7.72
C ALA A 74 23.60 -3.02 8.18
N GLU A 75 23.52 -1.73 7.86
CA GLU A 75 24.49 -0.73 8.33
C GLU A 75 24.52 -0.64 9.86
N LEU A 76 23.34 -0.61 10.49
CA LEU A 76 23.24 -0.62 11.95
C LEU A 76 23.81 -1.91 12.57
N SER A 77 23.63 -3.07 11.92
CA SER A 77 24.23 -4.33 12.38
C SER A 77 25.75 -4.26 12.34
N ALA A 78 26.34 -3.76 11.25
CA ALA A 78 27.79 -3.61 11.12
C ALA A 78 28.37 -2.66 12.19
N VAL A 79 27.65 -1.58 12.50
CA VAL A 79 28.05 -0.66 13.58
C VAL A 79 27.99 -1.36 14.95
N LYS A 80 26.94 -2.14 15.22
CA LYS A 80 26.83 -2.92 16.46
C LYS A 80 27.97 -3.93 16.62
N ASP A 81 28.34 -4.66 15.57
CA ASP A 81 29.45 -5.61 15.61
C ASP A 81 30.79 -4.93 15.91
N ARG A 82 30.99 -3.72 15.40
CA ARG A 82 32.18 -2.91 15.73
C ARG A 82 32.15 -2.42 17.16
N LEU A 83 31.00 -1.96 17.66
CA LEU A 83 30.85 -1.55 19.04
C LEU A 83 31.13 -2.71 20.01
N ALA A 84 30.63 -3.91 19.73
CA ALA A 84 30.93 -5.10 20.53
C ALA A 84 32.43 -5.44 20.54
N ASN A 85 33.10 -5.30 19.39
CA ASN A 85 34.55 -5.48 19.32
C ASN A 85 35.31 -4.42 20.14
N VAL A 86 34.87 -3.15 20.10
CA VAL A 86 35.46 -2.08 20.91
C VAL A 86 35.24 -2.35 22.39
N GLU A 87 34.02 -2.72 22.79
CA GLU A 87 33.69 -3.08 24.18
C GLU A 87 34.59 -4.20 24.70
N ARG A 88 34.83 -5.25 23.89
CA ARG A 88 35.73 -6.34 24.22
C ARG A 88 37.18 -5.86 24.40
N ILE A 89 37.71 -5.03 23.51
CA ILE A 89 39.08 -4.50 23.61
C ILE A 89 39.25 -3.68 24.89
N VAL A 90 38.29 -2.79 25.18
CA VAL A 90 38.36 -1.91 26.35
C VAL A 90 38.25 -2.72 27.64
N THR A 91 37.38 -3.73 27.68
CA THR A 91 37.15 -4.54 28.88
C THR A 91 38.28 -5.55 29.12
N ASP A 92 38.66 -6.33 28.10
CA ASP A 92 39.72 -7.34 28.23
C ASP A 92 41.09 -6.70 28.47
N GLY A 93 41.38 -5.58 27.78
CA GLY A 93 42.64 -4.87 27.89
C GLY A 93 42.87 -4.27 29.28
N ALA A 94 41.84 -3.71 29.92
CA ALA A 94 41.93 -3.17 31.27
C ALA A 94 42.27 -4.27 32.29
N HIS A 95 41.58 -5.41 32.23
CA HIS A 95 41.84 -6.53 33.14
C HIS A 95 43.20 -7.18 32.90
N GLN A 96 43.72 -7.19 31.67
CA GLN A 96 45.06 -7.71 31.38
C GLN A 96 46.15 -6.80 31.93
N LEU A 97 45.99 -5.48 31.79
CA LEU A 97 46.92 -4.49 32.34
C LEU A 97 46.97 -4.55 33.87
N ASP A 98 45.83 -4.62 34.56
CA ASP A 98 45.79 -4.72 36.02
C ASP A 98 46.55 -5.96 36.52
N ARG A 99 46.36 -7.12 35.85
CA ARG A 99 47.08 -8.35 36.18
C ARG A 99 48.58 -8.24 35.95
N GLU A 100 49.02 -7.59 34.87
CA GLU A 100 50.44 -7.34 34.60
C GLU A 100 51.06 -6.40 35.65
N ILE A 101 50.34 -5.35 36.07
CA ILE A 101 50.79 -4.43 37.12
C ILE A 101 50.98 -5.16 38.46
N ASP A 102 50.01 -5.98 38.87
CA ASP A 102 50.11 -6.74 40.12
C ASP A 102 51.24 -7.77 40.09
N ALA A 103 51.46 -8.43 38.94
CA ALA A 103 52.58 -9.36 38.76
C ALA A 103 53.94 -8.66 38.86
N LEU A 104 54.06 -7.43 38.36
CA LEU A 104 55.28 -6.62 38.50
C LEU A 104 55.49 -6.17 39.95
N ARG A 105 54.44 -5.74 40.65
CA ARG A 105 54.50 -5.34 42.08
C ARG A 105 54.93 -6.49 42.99
N ASN A 106 54.41 -7.69 42.78
CA ASN A 106 54.77 -8.87 43.57
C ASN A 106 56.20 -9.36 43.31
N ARG A 107 56.81 -9.02 42.17
CA ARG A 107 58.21 -9.36 41.86
C ARG A 107 59.20 -8.36 42.44
N SER A 108 58.79 -7.12 42.66
CA SER A 108 59.63 -6.05 43.21
C SER A 108 59.69 -6.00 44.74
N ASN A 109 58.76 -6.67 45.43
CA ASN A 109 58.75 -6.87 46.89
C ASN A 109 59.38 -8.22 47.24
#